data_AF-A0A960XJ60-F1
#
_entry.id   AF-A0A960XJ60-F1
#
_cell.length_a   1.000
_cell.length_b   1.000
_cell.length_c   1.000
_cell.angle_alpha   90.00
_cell.angle_beta   90.00
_cell.angle_gamma   90.00
#
_symmetry.space_group_name_H-M   'P 1'
#
loop_
_entity.id
_entity.type
_entity.pdbx_description
1 polymer ?
#
loop_
_entity_poly.entity_id
_entity_poly.type
_entity_poly.pdbx_seq_one_letter_code
_entity_poly.pdbx_strand_id
1 'polypeptide(L)'
;MKTFQSSVPQIAIIGGGFSGTMTLVNLLRLTKDPLKLVLINQKGLPGRGIAYGTRRPEHLLNVAARNMSAFPDLPDHFLQWLRTRSEFETV
;
A
#
# COMPACT_ATOMS: atom_id res chain seq x y z
N MET A 1 -40.71 -15.56 10.85
CA MET A 1 -39.29 -15.46 11.27
C MET A 1 -38.53 -14.76 10.14
N LYS A 2 -38.06 -13.52 10.31
CA LYS A 2 -37.25 -12.84 9.29
C LYS A 2 -35.79 -13.22 9.56
N THR A 3 -35.20 -14.03 8.69
CA THR A 3 -33.77 -14.30 8.68
C THR A 3 -33.05 -13.01 8.28
N PHE A 4 -32.33 -12.38 9.21
CA PHE A 4 -31.38 -11.33 8.86
C PHE A 4 -30.20 -12.01 8.18
N GLN A 5 -30.13 -11.88 6.86
CA GLN A 5 -28.96 -12.29 6.09
C GLN A 5 -27.83 -11.33 6.49
N SER A 6 -26.78 -11.84 7.14
CA SER A 6 -25.63 -11.00 7.50
C SER A 6 -24.97 -10.54 6.20
N SER A 7 -25.04 -9.25 5.90
CA SER A 7 -24.33 -8.68 4.76
C SER A 7 -22.83 -8.80 4.99
N VAL A 8 -22.09 -9.13 3.93
CA VAL A 8 -20.63 -9.08 3.95
C VAL A 8 -20.20 -7.66 4.34
N PRO A 9 -19.38 -7.47 5.39
CA PRO A 9 -18.94 -6.13 5.78
C PRO A 9 -18.23 -5.42 4.62
N GLN A 10 -18.48 -4.12 4.47
CA GLN A 10 -17.88 -3.31 3.40
C GLN A 10 -17.07 -2.18 4.00
N ILE A 11 -15.81 -2.04 3.55
CA ILE A 11 -14.92 -0.94 3.96
C ILE A 11 -14.54 -0.14 2.71
N ALA A 12 -14.80 1.17 2.78
CA ALA A 12 -14.32 2.13 1.79
C ALA A 12 -13.09 2.87 2.33
N ILE A 13 -12.04 2.96 1.51
CA ILE A 13 -10.79 3.64 1.80
C ILE A 13 -10.69 4.82 0.85
N ILE A 14 -10.68 6.04 1.39
CA ILE A 14 -10.58 7.28 0.61
C ILE A 14 -9.12 7.72 0.59
N GLY A 15 -8.53 7.72 -0.61
CA GLY A 15 -7.13 8.07 -0.84
C GLY A 15 -6.30 6.88 -1.28
N GLY A 16 -6.00 6.79 -2.58
CA GLY A 16 -5.17 5.75 -3.18
C GLY A 16 -3.66 5.95 -3.04
N GLY A 17 -3.20 6.77 -2.09
CA GLY A 17 -1.78 6.93 -1.81
C GLY A 17 -1.16 5.69 -1.15
N PHE A 18 0.11 5.79 -0.72
CA PHE A 18 0.82 4.69 -0.07
C PHE A 18 0.04 4.15 1.14
N SER A 19 -0.38 5.03 2.05
CA SER A 19 -1.08 4.63 3.27
C SER A 19 -2.40 3.90 2.98
N GLY A 20 -3.29 4.46 2.17
CA GLY A 20 -4.58 3.82 1.87
C GLY A 20 -4.43 2.51 1.11
N THR A 21 -3.45 2.43 0.22
CA THR A 21 -3.13 1.18 -0.50
C THR A 21 -2.58 0.12 0.47
N MET A 22 -1.67 0.50 1.36
CA MET A 22 -1.14 -0.44 2.36
C MET A 22 -2.17 -0.85 3.42
N THR A 23 -3.14 0.01 3.74
CA THR A 23 -4.31 -0.37 4.53
C THR A 23 -5.11 -1.45 3.81
N LEU A 24 -5.43 -1.26 2.53
CA LEU A 24 -6.13 -2.26 1.72
C LEU A 24 -5.36 -3.59 1.65
N VAL A 25 -4.06 -3.53 1.39
CA VAL A 25 -3.19 -4.72 1.35
C VAL A 25 -3.19 -5.46 2.69
N ASN A 26 -3.08 -4.75 3.82
CA ASN A 26 -3.10 -5.40 5.12
C ASN A 26 -4.47 -5.98 5.48
N LEU A 27 -5.58 -5.33 5.09
CA LEU A 27 -6.92 -5.93 5.24
C LEU A 27 -7.02 -7.24 4.44
N LEU A 28 -6.55 -7.25 3.19
CA LEU A 28 -6.52 -8.47 2.38
C LEU A 28 -5.62 -9.57 2.97
N ARG A 29 -4.46 -9.21 3.53
CA ARG A 29 -3.51 -10.17 4.11
C ARG A 29 -3.98 -10.76 5.44
N LEU A 30 -4.63 -9.95 6.27
CA LEU A 30 -4.89 -10.29 7.68
C LEU A 30 -6.32 -10.77 7.94
N THR A 31 -7.28 -10.44 7.08
CA THR A 31 -8.66 -10.88 7.23
C THR A 31 -8.85 -12.28 6.64
N LYS A 32 -9.49 -13.17 7.39
CA LYS A 32 -9.84 -14.53 6.96
C LYS A 32 -11.27 -14.63 6.43
N ASP A 33 -12.16 -13.79 6.94
CA ASP A 33 -13.56 -13.76 6.55
C ASP A 33 -13.78 -12.93 5.27
N PRO A 34 -14.86 -13.18 4.51
CA PRO A 34 -15.19 -12.35 3.36
C PRO A 34 -15.35 -10.88 3.74
N LEU A 35 -14.69 -10.01 2.98
CA LEU A 35 -14.72 -8.56 3.16
C LEU A 35 -14.82 -7.88 1.79
N LYS A 36 -15.73 -6.90 1.67
CA LYS A 36 -15.81 -6.08 0.46
C LYS A 36 -15.00 -4.80 0.65
N LEU A 37 -13.94 -4.63 -0.14
CA LEU A 37 -13.05 -3.48 -0.08
C LEU A 37 -13.25 -2.56 -1.28
N VAL A 38 -13.34 -1.26 -1.03
CA VAL A 38 -13.44 -0.23 -2.07
C VAL A 38 -12.33 0.79 -1.85
N LEU A 39 -11.41 0.92 -2.80
CA LEU A 39 -10.41 1.98 -2.80
C LEU A 39 -10.83 3.11 -3.73
N ILE A 40 -11.01 4.30 -3.16
CA ILE A 40 -11.43 5.49 -3.88
C ILE A 40 -10.19 6.37 -4.06
N ASN A 41 -9.79 6.57 -5.31
CA ASN A 41 -8.64 7.41 -5.67
C ASN A 41 -9.05 8.45 -6.72
N GLN A 42 -8.56 9.69 -6.56
CA GLN A 42 -8.97 10.80 -7.43
C GLN A 42 -8.33 10.73 -8.82
N LYS A 43 -7.01 10.47 -8.90
CA LYS A 43 -6.24 10.41 -10.17
C LYS A 43 -5.02 9.50 -10.03
N GLY A 44 -4.58 8.92 -11.16
CA GLY A 44 -3.39 8.09 -11.25
C GLY A 44 -3.57 6.67 -10.71
N LEU A 45 -2.52 5.86 -10.83
CA LEU A 45 -2.49 4.51 -10.27
C LEU A 45 -2.42 4.58 -8.74
N PRO A 46 -3.18 3.74 -8.01
CA PRO A 46 -3.04 3.59 -6.57
C PRO A 46 -1.62 3.18 -6.16
N GLY A 47 -1.29 3.41 -4.89
CA GLY A 47 0.00 3.10 -4.27
C GLY A 47 0.94 4.29 -4.23
N ARG A 48 0.94 5.13 -5.27
CA ARG A 48 1.75 6.36 -5.29
C ARG A 48 0.93 7.51 -4.73
N GLY A 49 1.27 7.96 -3.52
CA GLY A 49 0.73 9.20 -2.95
C GLY A 49 1.34 10.45 -3.59
N ILE A 50 0.88 11.63 -3.14
CA ILE A 50 1.37 12.94 -3.64
C ILE A 50 2.90 13.04 -3.58
N ALA A 51 3.52 12.51 -2.51
CA ALA A 51 4.97 12.48 -2.32
C ALA A 51 5.74 11.78 -3.45
N TYR A 52 5.10 10.88 -4.20
CA TYR A 52 5.70 10.10 -5.29
C TYR A 52 5.14 10.49 -6.68
N GLY A 53 4.45 11.63 -6.77
CA GLY A 53 3.74 12.07 -7.98
C GLY A 53 4.65 12.65 -9.08
N THR A 54 5.92 12.89 -8.79
CA THR A 54 6.90 13.48 -9.72
C THR A 54 8.20 12.67 -9.70
N ARG A 55 9.03 12.83 -10.73
CA ARG A 55 10.31 12.11 -10.88
C ARG A 55 11.53 13.03 -10.82
N ARG A 56 11.44 14.12 -10.07
CA ARG A 56 12.55 15.09 -9.94
C ARG A 56 13.67 14.47 -9.08
N PRO A 57 14.93 14.46 -9.54
CA PRO A 57 16.04 13.83 -8.80
C PRO A 57 16.29 14.47 -7.44
N GLU A 58 15.94 15.73 -7.25
CA GLU A 58 16.04 16.46 -5.98
C GLU A 58 15.00 16.02 -4.93
N HIS A 59 14.01 15.18 -5.29
CA HIS A 59 13.05 14.64 -4.33
C HIS A 59 13.65 13.44 -3.59
N LEU A 60 14.47 13.75 -2.58
CA LEU A 60 15.09 12.75 -1.72
C LEU A 60 14.14 12.29 -0.61
N LEU A 61 14.30 11.01 -0.22
CA LEU A 61 13.63 10.46 0.96
C LEU A 61 14.36 10.90 2.23
N ASN A 62 13.59 11.21 3.27
CA ASN A 62 14.12 11.52 4.60
C ASN A 62 14.50 10.27 5.41
N VAL A 63 14.28 9.07 4.85
CA VAL A 63 14.55 7.78 5.49
C VAL A 63 15.43 6.95 4.56
N ALA A 64 16.49 6.36 5.11
CA ALA A 64 17.34 5.44 4.38
C ALA A 64 16.55 4.18 3.97
N ALA A 65 16.78 3.65 2.76
CA ALA A 65 16.06 2.49 2.24
C ALA A 65 16.07 1.26 3.19
N ARG A 66 17.19 1.04 3.90
CA ARG A 66 17.32 -0.04 4.92
C ARG A 66 16.35 0.09 6.11
N ASN A 67 15.79 1.26 6.34
CA ASN A 67 14.84 1.55 7.42
C ASN A 67 13.39 1.63 6.90
N MET A 68 13.16 1.33 5.62
CA MET A 68 11.83 1.37 5.02
C MET A 68 11.29 -0.05 4.86
N SER A 69 9.99 -0.20 5.11
CA SER A 69 9.27 -1.42 4.77
C SER A 69 7.83 -1.11 4.40
N ALA A 70 7.25 -1.97 3.56
CA ALA A 70 5.81 -2.01 3.36
C ALA A 70 5.10 -2.72 4.52
N PHE A 71 5.80 -3.60 5.24
CA PHE A 71 5.21 -4.49 6.23
C PHE A 71 5.99 -4.40 7.56
N PRO A 72 5.34 -4.03 8.67
CA PRO A 72 6.03 -3.88 9.96
C PRO A 72 6.63 -5.20 10.47
N ASP A 73 6.02 -6.33 10.10
CA ASP A 73 6.48 -7.69 10.39
C ASP A 73 7.69 -8.14 9.55
N LEU A 74 8.02 -7.41 8.48
CA LEU A 74 9.11 -7.72 7.57
C LEU A 74 9.98 -6.48 7.35
N PRO A 75 10.85 -6.10 8.31
CA PRO A 75 11.58 -4.83 8.28
C PRO A 75 12.48 -4.67 7.04
N ASP A 76 13.03 -5.77 6.51
CA ASP A 76 13.89 -5.75 5.33
C ASP A 76 13.14 -5.85 4.00
N HIS A 77 11.81 -5.90 4.00
CA HIS A 77 11.01 -6.21 2.80
C HIS A 77 11.32 -5.27 1.63
N PHE A 78 11.40 -3.95 1.87
CA PHE A 78 11.71 -3.00 0.81
C PHE A 78 13.15 -3.16 0.31
N LEU A 79 14.11 -3.34 1.22
CA LEU A 79 15.52 -3.51 0.85
C LEU A 79 15.75 -4.77 0.02
N GLN A 80 15.13 -5.89 0.41
CA GLN A 80 15.23 -7.14 -0.34
C GLN A 80 14.53 -7.04 -1.69
N TRP A 81 13.36 -6.41 -1.76
CA TRP A 81 12.72 -6.12 -3.04
C TRP A 81 13.63 -5.27 -3.94
N LEU A 82 14.25 -4.21 -3.41
CA LEU A 82 15.12 -3.33 -4.16
C LEU A 82 16.36 -4.05 -4.71
N ARG A 83 16.95 -4.96 -3.94
CA ARG A 83 18.09 -5.80 -4.38
C ARG A 83 17.78 -6.71 -5.58
N THR A 84 16.50 -7.00 -5.83
CA THR A 84 16.09 -7.79 -7.01
C THR A 84 15.98 -6.95 -8.30
N ARG A 85 16.25 -5.64 -8.23
CA ARG A 85 16.02 -4.67 -9.32
C ARG A 85 17.33 -4.04 -9.78
N SER A 86 17.97 -4.68 -10.77
CA SER A 86 19.22 -4.19 -11.36
C SER A 86 19.08 -2.80 -11.99
N GLU A 87 17.86 -2.38 -12.34
CA GLU A 87 17.58 -1.04 -12.85
C GLU A 87 17.87 0.10 -11.84
N PHE A 88 18.11 -0.22 -10.57
CA PHE A 88 18.43 0.76 -9.52
C PHE A 88 19.87 0.63 -8.96
N GLU A 89 20.71 -0.26 -9.48
CA GLU A 89 22.08 -0.46 -8.96
C GLU A 89 23.00 0.74 -9.23
N THR A 90 22.74 1.52 -10.27
CA THR A 90 23.60 2.60 -10.76
C THR A 90 23.13 4.00 -10.38
N VAL A 91 22.11 4.14 -9.52
CA VAL A 91 21.57 5.44 -9.06
C VAL A 91 22.32 5.93 -7.84
#